data_AF-A0A4D6KIV2-F1
#
_entry.id   AF-A0A4D6KIV2-F1
#
_cell.length_a   1.000
_cell.length_b   1.000
_cell.length_c   1.000
_cell.angle_alpha   90.00
_cell.angle_beta   90.00
_cell.angle_gamma   90.00
#
_symmetry.space_group_name_H-M   'P 1'
#
loop_
_entity.id
_entity.type
_entity.pdbx_description
1 polymer ?
#
loop_
_entity_poly.entity_id
_entity_poly.type
_entity_poly.pdbx_seq_one_letter_code
_entity_poly.pdbx_strand_id
1 'polypeptide(L)'
;MSHSDEQLSFLRSLIHGRSFCDATIRFLESLLVSKDVKSFIEVRSSLTDFLRSESLSVIRSIASKTVHEKLLVLEFFVRAFALVGDQQSCLALRYEALVMRELKSASCQWLRVSPEEWLRFVKDAVRNGFHAVAEKACENALSCLENNDDHKPGGDMVSKNLKSIISEITRLRNCAMTSVSSRSALPLWHSFPLFELKILVAISSQNFLNLCSIFGPLLLCLCCFVILVQVQTAEYLKRKTTLQQKSDLLNKQKRCLASTSFRNGIKRQNIRKLHEHQRLLLISEDGIQI
;
A
#
# COMPACT_ATOMS: atom_id res chain seq x y z
N MET A 1 16.02 24.08 -17.90
CA MET A 1 15.38 23.23 -16.87
C MET A 1 14.51 24.12 -16.02
N SER A 2 13.33 23.68 -15.60
CA SER A 2 12.53 24.47 -14.67
C SER A 2 13.19 24.45 -13.29
N HIS A 3 12.99 25.50 -12.47
CA HIS A 3 13.50 25.56 -11.10
C HIS A 3 13.06 24.34 -10.27
N SER A 4 11.86 23.80 -10.56
CA SER A 4 11.33 22.61 -9.89
C SER A 4 12.10 21.34 -10.25
N ASP A 5 12.60 21.20 -11.49
CA ASP A 5 13.40 20.05 -11.92
C ASP A 5 14.77 19.99 -11.21
N GLU A 6 15.38 21.15 -11.00
CA GLU A 6 16.67 21.27 -10.28
C GLU A 6 16.53 20.89 -8.82
N GLN A 7 15.45 21.35 -8.15
CA GLN A 7 15.17 21.02 -6.76
C GLN A 7 14.89 19.52 -6.56
N LEU A 8 14.10 18.89 -7.45
CA LEU A 8 13.86 17.45 -7.41
C LEU A 8 15.14 16.64 -7.68
N SER A 9 15.99 17.12 -8.57
CA SER A 9 17.29 16.50 -8.84
C SER A 9 18.22 16.58 -7.62
N PHE A 10 18.19 17.70 -6.90
CA PHE A 10 18.92 17.84 -5.64
C PHE A 10 18.35 16.94 -4.53
N LEU A 11 17.02 16.85 -4.38
CA LEU A 11 16.41 15.90 -3.43
C LEU A 11 16.85 14.46 -3.75
N ARG A 12 16.90 14.12 -5.05
CA ARG A 12 17.36 12.81 -5.50
C ARG A 12 18.80 12.55 -5.08
N SER A 13 19.71 13.50 -5.26
CA SER A 13 21.11 13.31 -4.86
C SER A 13 21.25 13.14 -3.35
N LEU A 14 20.47 13.87 -2.54
CA LEU A 14 20.44 13.71 -1.08
C LEU A 14 20.00 12.29 -0.66
N ILE A 15 18.91 11.78 -1.23
CA ILE A 15 18.40 10.44 -0.89
C ILE A 15 19.36 9.33 -1.36
N HIS A 16 19.93 9.47 -2.55
CA HIS A 16 20.92 8.53 -3.07
C HIS A 16 22.21 8.54 -2.23
N GLY A 17 22.63 9.72 -1.78
CA GLY A 17 23.73 9.92 -0.84
C GLY A 17 23.43 9.47 0.59
N ARG A 18 22.26 8.87 0.85
CA ARG A 18 21.82 8.39 2.19
C ARG A 18 21.77 9.49 3.25
N SER A 19 21.51 10.72 2.82
CA SER A 19 21.36 11.87 3.71
C SER A 19 19.98 11.86 4.37
N PHE A 20 19.77 10.93 5.30
CA PHE A 20 18.52 10.75 6.06
C PHE A 20 18.53 11.58 7.34
N CYS A 21 18.60 12.90 7.21
CA CYS A 21 18.69 13.83 8.33
C CYS A 21 17.59 14.89 8.30
N ASP A 22 17.47 15.67 9.38
CA ASP A 22 16.49 16.73 9.50
C ASP A 22 16.65 17.83 8.45
N ALA A 23 17.86 18.08 7.96
CA ALA A 23 18.08 19.05 6.90
C ALA A 23 17.39 18.63 5.59
N THR A 24 17.44 17.34 5.25
CA THR A 24 16.74 16.78 4.08
C THR A 24 15.23 16.85 4.26
N ILE A 25 14.71 16.62 5.47
CA ILE A 25 13.28 16.78 5.77
C ILE A 25 12.84 18.24 5.61
N ARG A 26 13.58 19.20 6.18
CA ARG A 26 13.29 20.64 5.99
C ARG A 26 13.35 21.07 4.53
N PHE A 27 14.27 20.48 3.77
CA PHE A 27 14.31 20.70 2.33
C PHE A 27 13.05 20.16 1.64
N LEU A 28 12.60 18.94 1.96
CA LEU A 28 11.34 18.40 1.45
C LEU A 28 10.13 19.30 1.81
N GLU A 29 10.08 19.82 3.04
CA GLU A 29 9.03 20.75 3.48
C GLU A 29 9.01 22.03 2.64
N SER A 30 10.18 22.59 2.29
CA SER A 30 10.25 23.81 1.48
C SER A 30 9.74 23.60 0.05
N LEU A 31 9.83 22.38 -0.48
CA LEU A 31 9.27 22.04 -1.80
C LEU A 31 7.74 22.03 -1.79
N LEU A 32 7.11 21.81 -0.64
CA LEU A 32 5.65 21.79 -0.49
C LEU A 32 5.06 23.20 -0.35
N VAL A 33 5.87 24.26 -0.42
CA VAL A 33 5.41 25.65 -0.38
C VAL A 33 5.07 26.11 -1.80
N SER A 34 3.78 26.30 -2.09
CA SER A 34 3.32 26.85 -3.38
C SER A 34 2.34 28.01 -3.17
N LYS A 35 2.25 28.87 -4.21
CA LYS A 35 1.35 30.03 -4.21
C LYS A 35 -0.10 29.67 -4.50
N ASP A 36 -0.32 28.60 -5.26
CA ASP A 36 -1.64 28.15 -5.66
C ASP A 36 -1.83 26.65 -5.35
N VAL A 37 -3.10 26.27 -5.15
CA VAL A 37 -3.49 24.91 -4.77
C VAL A 37 -3.19 23.91 -5.89
N LYS A 38 -3.27 24.29 -7.16
CA LYS A 38 -3.04 23.37 -8.27
C LYS A 38 -1.56 22.94 -8.29
N SER A 39 -0.65 23.90 -8.21
CA SER A 39 0.79 23.65 -8.11
C SER A 39 1.13 22.87 -6.83
N PHE A 40 0.47 23.14 -5.70
CA PHE A 40 0.65 22.35 -4.47
C PHE A 40 0.36 20.87 -4.70
N ILE A 41 -0.81 20.58 -5.29
CA ILE A 41 -1.26 19.21 -5.52
C ILE A 41 -0.34 18.48 -6.51
N GLU A 42 0.09 19.17 -7.57
CA GLU A 42 1.02 18.62 -8.55
C GLU A 42 2.37 18.28 -7.93
N VAL A 43 3.01 19.23 -7.23
CA VAL A 43 4.31 19.03 -6.57
C VAL A 43 4.21 17.92 -5.51
N ARG A 44 3.16 17.95 -4.69
CA ARG A 44 2.92 16.91 -3.68
C ARG A 44 2.77 15.53 -4.31
N SER A 45 2.02 15.41 -5.42
CA SER A 45 1.87 14.14 -6.15
C SER A 45 3.21 13.64 -6.69
N SER A 46 3.99 14.50 -7.33
CA SER A 46 5.32 14.15 -7.86
C SER A 46 6.27 13.70 -6.75
N LEU A 47 6.25 14.39 -5.60
CA LEU A 47 7.04 14.01 -4.43
C LEU A 47 6.58 12.68 -3.83
N THR A 48 5.27 12.43 -3.74
CA THR A 48 4.73 11.15 -3.26
C THR A 48 5.21 10.00 -4.14
N ASP A 49 5.11 10.11 -5.46
CA ASP A 49 5.54 9.05 -6.37
C ASP A 49 7.05 8.81 -6.31
N PHE A 50 7.83 9.90 -6.23
CA PHE A 50 9.27 9.83 -6.03
C PHE A 50 9.63 9.12 -4.71
N LEU A 51 9.03 9.52 -3.59
CA LEU A 51 9.31 8.91 -2.28
C LEU A 51 8.91 7.44 -2.23
N ARG A 52 7.79 7.04 -2.85
CA ARG A 52 7.38 5.63 -2.97
C ARG A 52 8.41 4.79 -3.73
N SER A 53 8.94 5.32 -4.83
CA SER A 53 9.98 4.66 -5.62
C SER A 53 11.29 4.54 -4.84
N GLU A 54 11.77 5.65 -4.28
CA GLU A 54 13.06 5.71 -3.60
C GLU A 54 13.06 4.92 -2.30
N SER A 55 12.02 5.04 -1.47
CA SER A 55 11.91 4.27 -0.21
C SER A 55 12.02 2.77 -0.47
N LEU A 56 11.36 2.26 -1.50
CA LEU A 56 11.43 0.85 -1.86
C LEU A 56 12.84 0.42 -2.28
N SER A 57 13.54 1.27 -3.05
CA SER A 57 14.93 1.04 -3.45
C SER A 57 15.87 1.05 -2.25
N VAL A 58 15.74 2.07 -1.39
CA VAL A 58 16.55 2.22 -0.18
C VAL A 58 16.35 1.04 0.75
N ILE A 59 15.11 0.68 1.07
CA ILE A 59 14.81 -0.38 2.03
C ILE A 59 15.40 -1.73 1.58
N ARG A 60 15.39 -2.03 0.28
CA ARG A 60 16.08 -3.21 -0.26
C ARG A 60 17.59 -3.14 -0.06
N SER A 61 18.20 -1.97 -0.28
CA SER A 61 19.65 -1.81 -0.15
C SER A 61 20.16 -1.88 1.30
N ILE A 62 19.31 -1.59 2.29
CA ILE A 62 19.67 -1.66 3.72
C ILE A 62 19.30 -3.00 4.37
N ALA A 63 18.93 -4.00 3.57
CA ALA A 63 18.58 -5.34 4.02
C ALA A 63 19.60 -5.97 4.98
N SER A 64 20.90 -5.82 4.68
CA SER A 64 22.00 -6.37 5.46
C SER A 64 22.51 -5.44 6.58
N LYS A 65 21.95 -4.23 6.70
CA LYS A 65 22.35 -3.25 7.71
C LYS A 65 21.85 -3.61 9.11
N THR A 66 22.43 -2.95 10.11
CA THR A 66 22.03 -3.13 11.50
C THR A 66 20.57 -2.69 11.72
N VAL A 67 19.94 -3.21 12.78
CA VAL A 67 18.57 -2.81 13.16
C VAL A 67 18.50 -1.30 13.39
N HIS A 68 19.52 -0.72 14.03
CA HIS A 68 19.58 0.72 14.28
C HIS A 68 19.59 1.54 12.98
N GLU A 69 20.47 1.21 12.03
CA GLU A 69 20.50 1.87 10.72
C GLU A 69 19.17 1.71 9.97
N LYS A 70 18.55 0.53 10.04
CA LYS A 70 17.24 0.29 9.42
C LYS A 70 16.16 1.19 10.01
N LEU A 71 16.13 1.33 11.33
CA LEU A 71 15.15 2.17 12.02
C LEU A 71 15.31 3.65 11.69
N LEU A 72 16.55 4.16 11.61
CA LEU A 72 16.82 5.54 11.20
C LEU A 72 16.26 5.84 9.80
N VAL A 73 16.46 4.91 8.85
CA VAL A 73 15.93 5.05 7.49
C VAL A 73 14.40 4.99 7.47
N LEU A 74 13.80 4.07 8.22
CA LEU A 74 12.34 3.98 8.33
C LEU A 74 11.76 5.25 8.94
N GLU A 75 12.35 5.77 10.02
CA GLU A 75 11.91 7.01 10.67
C GLU A 75 11.93 8.20 9.70
N PHE A 76 13.00 8.33 8.92
CA PHE A 76 13.09 9.35 7.88
C PHE A 76 11.93 9.25 6.88
N PHE A 77 11.68 8.05 6.33
CA PHE A 77 10.62 7.89 5.33
C PHE A 77 9.21 8.01 5.94
N VAL A 78 9.00 7.60 7.19
CA VAL A 78 7.74 7.84 7.91
C VAL A 78 7.46 9.34 7.97
N ARG A 79 8.46 10.15 8.34
CA ARG A 79 8.32 11.62 8.39
C ARG A 79 8.09 12.19 7.00
N ALA A 80 8.85 11.74 5.99
CA ALA A 80 8.68 12.20 4.62
C ALA A 80 7.27 11.89 4.05
N PHE A 81 6.75 10.68 4.29
CA PHE A 81 5.40 10.30 3.86
C PHE A 81 4.29 11.04 4.61
N ALA A 82 4.48 11.31 5.91
CA ALA A 82 3.57 12.15 6.67
C ALA A 82 3.50 13.56 6.08
N LEU A 83 4.64 14.14 5.69
CA LEU A 83 4.71 15.48 5.09
C LEU A 83 3.97 15.58 3.75
N VAL A 84 4.17 14.61 2.86
CA VAL A 84 3.46 14.60 1.57
C VAL A 84 2.02 14.10 1.67
N GLY A 85 1.55 13.72 2.86
CA GLY A 85 0.19 13.24 3.10
C GLY A 85 -0.09 11.83 2.58
N ASP A 86 0.94 11.01 2.35
CA ASP A 86 0.80 9.61 1.94
C ASP A 86 0.61 8.70 3.16
N GLN A 87 -0.61 8.72 3.71
CA GLN A 87 -0.95 8.01 4.94
C GLN A 87 -0.74 6.49 4.83
N GLN A 88 -0.93 5.92 3.63
CA GLN A 88 -0.75 4.50 3.39
C GLN A 88 0.70 4.08 3.61
N SER A 89 1.65 4.74 2.94
CA SER A 89 3.08 4.44 3.07
C SER A 89 3.60 4.79 4.47
N CYS A 90 3.11 5.89 5.05
CA CYS A 90 3.44 6.29 6.42
C CYS A 90 3.06 5.20 7.45
N LEU A 91 1.80 4.75 7.44
CA LEU A 91 1.34 3.71 8.37
C LEU A 91 2.01 2.36 8.13
N ALA A 92 2.27 1.99 6.87
CA ALA A 92 2.98 0.77 6.54
C ALA A 92 4.39 0.78 7.15
N LEU A 93 5.19 1.83 6.91
CA LEU A 93 6.55 1.90 7.46
C LEU A 93 6.56 2.04 8.98
N ARG A 94 5.58 2.75 9.58
CA ARG A 94 5.42 2.79 11.04
C ARG A 94 5.17 1.40 11.60
N TYR A 95 4.24 0.63 11.02
CA TYR A 95 3.94 -0.74 11.44
C TYR A 95 5.20 -1.63 11.36
N GLU A 96 5.91 -1.59 10.24
CA GLU A 96 7.13 -2.37 10.02
C GLU A 96 8.23 -2.02 11.04
N ALA A 97 8.39 -0.73 11.37
CA ALA A 97 9.29 -0.31 12.42
C ALA A 97 8.89 -0.86 13.79
N LEU A 98 7.60 -0.83 14.16
CA LEU A 98 7.10 -1.41 15.41
C LEU A 98 7.39 -2.91 15.48
N VAL A 99 7.06 -3.66 14.43
CA VAL A 99 7.29 -5.11 14.36
C VAL A 99 8.79 -5.43 14.43
N MET A 100 9.65 -4.71 13.71
CA MET A 100 11.09 -4.95 13.74
C MET A 100 11.69 -4.74 15.13
N ARG A 101 11.26 -3.68 15.81
CA ARG A 101 11.67 -3.37 17.17
C ARG A 101 11.23 -4.46 18.15
N GLU A 102 9.98 -4.90 18.03
CA GLU A 102 9.43 -5.95 18.89
C GLU A 102 10.11 -7.31 18.67
N LEU A 103 10.37 -7.71 17.42
CA LEU A 103 11.12 -8.94 17.12
C LEU A 103 12.55 -8.92 17.70
N LYS A 104 13.11 -7.73 17.95
CA LYS A 104 14.45 -7.54 18.51
C LYS A 104 14.45 -7.25 20.00
N SER A 105 13.29 -7.05 20.61
CA SER A 105 13.14 -6.71 22.03
C SER A 105 13.72 -7.80 22.94
N ALA A 106 13.60 -9.06 22.54
CA ALA A 106 14.19 -10.22 23.23
C ALA A 106 15.71 -10.10 23.42
N SER A 107 16.42 -9.52 22.45
CA SER A 107 17.87 -9.29 22.50
C SER A 107 18.27 -7.89 22.98
N CYS A 108 17.34 -6.93 22.94
CA CYS A 108 17.60 -5.51 23.14
C CYS A 108 16.36 -4.85 23.75
N GLN A 109 16.32 -4.78 25.08
CA GLN A 109 15.12 -4.35 25.82
C GLN A 109 14.67 -2.92 25.49
N TRP A 110 15.59 -2.03 25.09
CA TRP A 110 15.29 -0.66 24.66
C TRP A 110 14.49 -0.57 23.34
N LEU A 111 14.44 -1.66 22.56
CA LEU A 111 13.60 -1.78 21.36
C LEU A 111 12.18 -2.26 21.68
N ARG A 112 11.85 -2.55 22.94
CA ARG A 112 10.51 -2.99 23.30
C ARG A 112 9.47 -1.91 22.98
N VAL A 113 8.41 -2.29 22.27
CA VAL A 113 7.32 -1.36 21.95
C VAL A 113 6.37 -1.28 23.13
N SER A 114 6.07 -0.06 23.57
CA SER A 114 5.15 0.14 24.70
C SER A 114 3.69 -0.14 24.30
N PRO A 115 2.84 -0.58 25.25
CA PRO A 115 1.40 -0.76 25.00
C PRO A 115 0.72 0.51 24.50
N GLU A 116 1.13 1.67 25.02
CA GLU A 116 0.62 2.99 24.64
C GLU A 116 0.97 3.34 23.19
N GLU A 117 2.16 2.95 22.74
CA GLU A 117 2.60 3.19 21.37
C GLU A 117 1.84 2.31 20.37
N TRP A 118 1.65 1.03 20.69
CA TRP A 118 0.77 0.15 19.93
C TRP A 118 -0.65 0.71 19.85
N LEU A 119 -1.22 1.13 20.99
CA LEU A 119 -2.55 1.72 21.02
C LEU A 119 -2.65 2.98 20.16
N ARG A 120 -1.63 3.86 20.21
CA ARG A 120 -1.58 5.07 19.37
C ARG A 120 -1.57 4.70 17.89
N PHE A 121 -0.76 3.72 17.50
CA PHE A 121 -0.72 3.24 16.12
C PHE A 121 -2.07 2.68 15.66
N VAL A 122 -2.70 1.82 16.48
CA VAL A 122 -4.01 1.24 16.15
C VAL A 122 -5.08 2.33 15.99
N LYS A 123 -5.11 3.31 16.91
CA LYS A 123 -6.04 4.46 16.82
C LYS A 123 -5.82 5.23 15.53
N ASP A 124 -4.57 5.52 15.16
CA ASP A 124 -4.23 6.20 13.91
C ASP A 124 -4.69 5.38 12.70
N ALA A 125 -4.42 4.08 12.67
CA ALA A 125 -4.80 3.19 11.56
C ALA A 125 -6.32 3.09 11.37
N VAL A 126 -7.08 2.92 12.47
CA VAL A 126 -8.55 2.87 12.44
C VAL A 126 -9.15 4.20 11.97
N ARG A 127 -8.67 5.33 12.52
CA ARG A 127 -9.14 6.67 12.12
C ARG A 127 -8.96 6.95 10.63
N ASN A 128 -7.90 6.41 10.05
CA ASN A 128 -7.59 6.56 8.63
C ASN A 128 -8.20 5.45 7.75
N GLY A 129 -9.06 4.57 8.30
CA GLY A 129 -9.76 3.54 7.55
C GLY A 129 -8.90 2.32 7.15
N PHE A 130 -7.68 2.22 7.67
CA PHE A 130 -6.77 1.10 7.41
C PHE A 130 -7.05 -0.05 8.42
N HIS A 131 -8.23 -0.64 8.33
CA HIS A 131 -8.71 -1.60 9.34
C HIS A 131 -7.88 -2.88 9.41
N ALA A 132 -7.42 -3.44 8.30
CA ALA A 132 -6.70 -4.72 8.35
C ALA A 132 -5.24 -4.59 8.85
N VAL A 133 -4.57 -3.44 8.68
CA VAL A 133 -3.28 -3.19 9.38
C VAL A 133 -3.54 -2.91 10.87
N ALA A 134 -4.65 -2.25 11.20
CA ALA A 134 -5.05 -2.06 12.60
C ALA A 134 -5.32 -3.41 13.28
N GLU A 135 -5.99 -4.34 12.61
CA GLU A 135 -6.24 -5.70 13.09
C GLU A 135 -4.95 -6.44 13.40
N LYS A 136 -4.01 -6.52 12.44
CA LYS A 136 -2.68 -7.14 12.66
C LYS A 136 -1.89 -6.46 13.80
N ALA A 137 -1.94 -5.13 13.87
CA ALA A 137 -1.28 -4.40 14.95
C ALA A 137 -1.91 -4.71 16.31
N CYS A 138 -3.22 -4.91 16.39
CA CYS A 138 -3.87 -5.37 17.61
C CYS A 138 -3.41 -6.77 18.01
N GLU A 139 -3.26 -7.69 17.06
CA GLU A 139 -2.77 -9.05 17.33
C GLU A 139 -1.36 -9.04 17.90
N ASN A 140 -0.45 -8.30 17.26
CA ASN A 140 0.92 -8.14 17.77
C ASN A 140 0.91 -7.49 19.16
N ALA A 141 0.12 -6.41 19.35
CA ALA A 141 0.05 -5.72 20.63
C ALA A 141 -0.45 -6.64 21.75
N LEU A 142 -1.53 -7.40 21.53
CA LEU A 142 -2.07 -8.32 22.53
C LEU A 142 -1.10 -9.46 22.85
N SER A 143 -0.46 -10.05 21.83
CA SER A 143 0.55 -11.09 22.04
C SER A 143 1.74 -10.59 22.87
N CYS A 144 2.17 -9.34 22.65
CA CYS A 144 3.23 -8.73 23.47
C CYS A 144 2.80 -8.54 24.92
N LEU A 145 1.52 -8.29 25.18
CA LEU A 145 0.97 -8.01 26.50
C LEU A 145 0.80 -9.27 27.34
N GLU A 146 0.33 -10.36 26.73
CA GLU A 146 0.16 -11.67 27.39
C GLU A 146 1.50 -12.25 27.90
N ASN A 147 2.62 -11.97 27.20
CA ASN A 147 3.96 -12.43 27.60
C ASN A 147 4.54 -11.74 28.84
N ASN A 148 3.87 -10.74 29.42
CA ASN A 148 4.38 -9.96 30.57
C ASN A 148 3.76 -10.32 31.92
N ASP A 149 2.77 -11.22 31.95
CA ASP A 149 2.04 -11.56 33.17
C ASP A 149 2.84 -12.46 34.14
N ASP A 150 4.01 -12.97 33.74
CA ASP A 150 4.85 -13.85 34.58
C ASP A 150 5.76 -13.13 35.60
N HIS A 151 5.82 -11.79 35.61
CA HIS A 151 6.65 -11.03 36.57
C HIS A 151 5.79 -10.15 37.49
N LYS A 152 5.53 -10.66 38.70
CA LYS A 152 5.02 -10.06 39.97
C LYS A 152 4.28 -8.69 39.92
N PRO A 153 3.16 -8.56 40.66
CA PRO A 153 2.30 -7.39 40.61
C PRO A 153 2.91 -6.17 41.32
N GLY A 154 3.46 -5.24 40.54
CA GLY A 154 3.79 -3.90 40.99
C GLY A 154 2.65 -2.92 40.73
N GLY A 155 1.89 -2.57 41.77
CA GLY A 155 1.05 -1.36 41.85
C GLY A 155 -0.31 -1.41 41.12
N ASP A 156 -1.39 -1.26 41.91
CA ASP A 156 -2.79 -1.26 41.44
C ASP A 156 -3.08 -0.27 40.29
N MET A 157 -2.34 0.84 40.19
CA MET A 157 -2.54 1.87 39.17
C MET A 157 -1.95 1.49 37.80
N VAL A 158 -0.77 0.86 37.76
CA VAL A 158 -0.12 0.39 36.52
C VAL A 158 -0.93 -0.76 35.92
N SER A 159 -1.41 -1.67 36.77
CA SER A 159 -2.30 -2.76 36.36
C SER A 159 -3.63 -2.25 35.78
N LYS A 160 -4.23 -1.20 36.38
CA LYS A 160 -5.47 -0.58 35.88
C LYS A 160 -5.29 0.07 34.51
N ASN A 161 -4.21 0.86 34.33
CA ASN A 161 -3.93 1.50 33.05
C ASN A 161 -3.69 0.46 31.94
N LEU A 162 -2.92 -0.59 32.24
CA LEU A 162 -2.66 -1.66 31.29
C LEU A 162 -3.93 -2.42 30.89
N LYS A 163 -4.80 -2.76 31.86
CA LYS A 163 -6.11 -3.36 31.58
C LYS A 163 -6.99 -2.46 30.71
N SER A 164 -6.97 -1.15 30.95
CA SER A 164 -7.69 -0.19 30.11
C SER A 164 -7.15 -0.19 28.67
N ILE A 165 -5.83 -0.21 28.49
CA ILE A 165 -5.21 -0.26 27.16
C ILE A 165 -5.58 -1.56 26.43
N ILE A 166 -5.48 -2.71 27.11
CA ILE A 166 -5.87 -4.01 26.55
C ILE A 166 -7.32 -3.96 26.08
N SER A 167 -8.24 -3.50 26.94
CA SER A 167 -9.67 -3.42 26.60
C SER A 167 -9.94 -2.54 25.37
N GLU A 168 -9.21 -1.44 25.22
CA GLU A 168 -9.35 -0.53 24.09
C GLU A 168 -8.76 -1.12 22.80
N ILE A 169 -7.61 -1.80 22.89
CA ILE A 169 -7.02 -2.53 21.74
C ILE A 169 -7.98 -3.63 21.28
N THR A 170 -8.55 -4.41 22.20
CA THR A 170 -9.54 -5.44 21.88
C THR A 170 -10.79 -4.84 21.22
N ARG A 171 -11.30 -3.72 21.74
CA ARG A 171 -12.44 -3.02 21.14
C ARG A 171 -12.14 -2.57 19.72
N LEU A 172 -10.97 -1.95 19.49
CA LEU A 172 -10.54 -1.49 18.17
C LEU A 172 -10.32 -2.64 17.20
N ARG A 173 -9.77 -3.78 17.65
CA ARG A 173 -9.67 -5.01 16.86
C ARG A 173 -11.04 -5.46 16.37
N ASN A 174 -12.01 -5.57 17.27
CA ASN A 174 -13.37 -5.98 16.91
C ASN A 174 -14.00 -5.03 15.88
N CYS A 175 -13.88 -3.71 16.08
CA CYS A 175 -14.34 -2.73 15.09
C CYS A 175 -13.64 -2.88 13.73
N ALA A 176 -12.33 -3.12 13.73
CA ALA A 176 -11.54 -3.32 12.52
C ALA A 176 -11.98 -4.59 11.77
N MET A 177 -12.12 -5.72 12.48
CA MET A 177 -12.58 -6.99 11.92
C MET A 177 -13.96 -6.85 11.27
N THR A 178 -14.95 -6.27 11.97
CA THR A 178 -16.28 -6.02 11.39
C THR A 178 -16.20 -5.17 10.12
N SER A 179 -15.31 -4.16 10.10
CA SER A 179 -15.12 -3.29 8.93
C SER A 179 -14.44 -4.00 7.75
N VAL A 180 -13.59 -5.00 8.02
CA VAL A 180 -12.98 -5.86 7.00
C VAL A 180 -14.01 -6.84 6.45
N SER A 181 -14.80 -7.49 7.31
CA SER A 181 -15.83 -8.47 6.92
C SER A 181 -17.02 -7.86 6.18
N SER A 182 -17.38 -6.60 6.46
CA SER A 182 -18.53 -5.93 5.82
C SER A 182 -18.26 -5.42 4.40
N ARG A 183 -16.99 -5.39 3.96
CA ARG A 183 -16.65 -5.00 2.58
C ARG A 183 -16.77 -6.24 1.67
N SER A 184 -17.92 -6.40 1.02
CA SER A 184 -18.16 -7.39 -0.06
C SER A 184 -17.44 -7.05 -1.38
N ALA A 185 -16.41 -6.22 -1.34
CA ALA A 185 -15.51 -5.96 -2.45
C ALA A 185 -14.14 -6.50 -2.04
N LEU A 186 -13.51 -7.27 -2.92
CA LEU A 186 -12.20 -7.89 -2.70
C LEU A 186 -11.30 -7.02 -1.81
N PRO A 187 -10.64 -7.60 -0.80
CA PRO A 187 -9.72 -6.86 0.02
C PRO A 187 -8.77 -6.11 -0.91
N LEU A 188 -8.74 -4.78 -0.83
CA LEU A 188 -7.77 -3.90 -1.49
C LEU A 188 -6.30 -4.23 -1.11
N TRP A 189 -6.08 -5.36 -0.43
CA TRP A 189 -4.83 -6.06 -0.22
C TRP A 189 -4.20 -6.64 -1.49
N HIS A 190 -4.95 -6.83 -2.59
CA HIS A 190 -4.30 -7.10 -3.90
C HIS A 190 -3.64 -5.86 -4.54
N SER A 191 -3.83 -4.66 -3.98
CA SER A 191 -3.00 -3.47 -4.25
C SER A 191 -2.03 -3.12 -3.12
N PHE A 192 -2.09 -3.88 -2.02
CA PHE A 192 -1.10 -3.96 -0.94
C PHE A 192 -0.11 -5.17 -1.03
N PRO A 193 0.28 -5.76 -2.20
CA PRO A 193 1.15 -6.94 -2.22
C PRO A 193 2.60 -6.67 -2.66
N LEU A 194 3.15 -5.45 -2.49
CA LEU A 194 4.53 -5.17 -2.92
C LEU A 194 5.46 -4.56 -1.87
N PHE A 195 4.93 -3.94 -0.81
CA PHE A 195 5.75 -3.40 0.27
C PHE A 195 6.02 -4.46 1.35
N GLU A 196 4.99 -5.05 1.97
CA GLU A 196 5.15 -6.01 3.08
C GLU A 196 5.98 -7.26 2.72
N LEU A 197 5.69 -7.93 1.60
CA LEU A 197 6.43 -9.16 1.21
C LEU A 197 7.87 -8.89 0.74
N LYS A 198 8.22 -7.66 0.35
CA LYS A 198 9.59 -7.33 -0.08
C LYS A 198 10.40 -6.68 1.04
N ILE A 199 9.76 -5.91 1.91
CA ILE A 199 10.40 -5.23 3.03
C ILE A 199 10.65 -6.22 4.16
N LEU A 200 9.67 -7.04 4.54
CA LEU A 200 9.87 -8.08 5.55
C LEU A 200 10.90 -9.11 5.08
N VAL A 201 10.89 -9.52 3.80
CA VAL A 201 11.91 -10.41 3.23
C VAL A 201 13.29 -9.75 3.20
N ALA A 202 13.40 -8.49 2.79
CA ALA A 202 14.67 -7.76 2.79
C ALA A 202 15.22 -7.53 4.20
N ILE A 203 14.38 -7.17 5.18
CA ILE A 203 14.78 -6.84 6.54
C ILE A 203 15.07 -8.11 7.37
N SER A 204 14.33 -9.20 7.12
CA SER A 204 14.42 -10.47 7.85
C SER A 204 15.54 -11.40 7.37
N SER A 205 16.14 -11.15 6.20
CA SER A 205 17.16 -12.04 5.61
C SER A 205 18.36 -12.34 6.53
N GLN A 206 18.71 -11.42 7.45
CA GLN A 206 19.78 -11.67 8.44
C GLN A 206 19.35 -12.55 9.64
N ASN A 207 18.07 -12.51 10.04
CA ASN A 207 17.56 -13.37 11.13
C ASN A 207 17.25 -14.78 10.64
N PHE A 208 16.93 -14.90 9.34
CA PHE A 208 16.64 -16.16 8.69
C PHE A 208 17.88 -17.07 8.57
N LEU A 209 19.04 -16.48 8.30
CA LEU A 209 20.34 -17.19 8.29
C LEU A 209 20.78 -17.63 9.70
N ASN A 210 20.50 -16.83 10.74
CA ASN A 210 20.82 -17.19 12.13
C ASN A 210 19.94 -18.33 12.67
N LEU A 211 18.66 -18.43 12.29
CA LEU A 211 17.85 -19.61 12.61
C LEU A 211 18.31 -20.87 11.85
N CYS A 212 18.79 -20.72 10.61
CA CYS A 212 19.32 -21.85 9.82
C CYS A 212 20.64 -22.41 10.37
N SER A 213 21.44 -21.60 11.06
CA SER A 213 22.63 -22.06 11.78
C SER A 213 22.31 -22.94 13.00
N ILE A 214 21.10 -22.85 13.56
CA ILE A 214 20.73 -23.54 14.81
C ILE A 214 19.94 -24.84 14.53
N PHE A 215 19.11 -24.88 13.48
CA PHE A 215 18.16 -25.98 13.24
C PHE A 215 18.46 -26.89 12.04
N GLY A 216 19.61 -26.73 11.38
CA GLY A 216 20.11 -27.67 10.37
C GLY A 216 19.36 -27.70 9.02
N PRO A 217 19.77 -28.59 8.09
CA PRO A 217 19.39 -28.54 6.67
C PRO A 217 17.90 -28.79 6.36
N LEU A 218 17.13 -29.41 7.27
CA LEU A 218 15.69 -29.62 7.08
C LEU A 218 14.89 -28.31 7.16
N LEU A 219 15.27 -27.37 8.05
CA LEU A 219 14.58 -26.07 8.17
C LEU A 219 14.91 -25.17 6.97
N LEU A 220 16.14 -25.26 6.45
CA LEU A 220 16.54 -24.59 5.20
C LEU A 220 15.66 -25.06 4.02
N CYS A 221 15.35 -26.36 3.96
CA CYS A 221 14.50 -26.94 2.91
C CYS A 221 13.05 -26.48 3.02
N LEU A 222 12.46 -26.50 4.22
CA LEU A 222 11.09 -26.01 4.46
C LEU A 222 10.95 -24.53 4.14
N CYS A 223 11.93 -23.72 4.52
CA CYS A 223 11.89 -22.29 4.27
C CYS A 223 12.13 -21.94 2.80
N CYS A 224 13.06 -22.62 2.13
CA CYS A 224 13.22 -22.52 0.68
C CYS A 224 11.94 -22.97 -0.03
N PHE A 225 11.26 -24.01 0.45
CA PHE A 225 10.00 -24.48 -0.12
C PHE A 225 8.87 -23.45 0.08
N VAL A 226 8.74 -22.86 1.26
CA VAL A 226 7.77 -21.78 1.51
C VAL A 226 8.09 -20.58 0.61
N ILE A 227 9.35 -20.15 0.51
CA ILE A 227 9.75 -19.03 -0.35
C ILE A 227 9.49 -19.38 -1.83
N LEU A 228 9.83 -20.59 -2.30
CA LEU A 228 9.56 -21.04 -3.67
C LEU A 228 8.05 -21.07 -3.95
N VAL A 229 7.25 -21.61 -3.03
CA VAL A 229 5.79 -21.69 -3.17
C VAL A 229 5.18 -20.29 -3.21
N GLN A 230 5.65 -19.35 -2.37
CA GLN A 230 5.18 -17.97 -2.41
C GLN A 230 5.56 -17.26 -3.72
N VAL A 231 6.80 -17.46 -4.21
CA VAL A 231 7.27 -16.90 -5.49
C VAL A 231 6.52 -17.50 -6.68
N GLN A 232 6.32 -18.82 -6.70
CA GLN A 232 5.56 -19.52 -7.74
C GLN A 232 4.08 -19.14 -7.71
N THR A 233 3.49 -18.96 -6.53
CA THR A 233 2.10 -18.50 -6.38
C THR A 233 1.94 -17.07 -6.88
N ALA A 234 2.92 -16.19 -6.61
CA ALA A 234 2.94 -14.83 -7.12
C ALA A 234 3.12 -14.78 -8.66
N GLU A 235 4.00 -15.60 -9.24
CA GLU A 235 4.14 -15.73 -10.69
C GLU A 235 2.86 -16.29 -11.33
N TYR A 236 2.27 -17.32 -10.73
CA TYR A 236 1.02 -17.93 -11.20
C TYR A 236 -0.13 -16.91 -11.18
N LEU A 237 -0.28 -16.15 -10.09
CA LEU A 237 -1.25 -15.07 -9.98
C LEU A 237 -1.01 -13.96 -11.01
N LYS A 238 0.26 -13.58 -11.26
CA LYS A 238 0.64 -12.59 -12.28
C LYS A 238 0.31 -13.06 -13.70
N ARG A 239 0.51 -14.34 -14.00
CA ARG A 239 0.10 -14.94 -15.28
C ARG A 239 -1.42 -14.97 -15.41
N LYS A 240 -2.14 -15.30 -14.33
CA LYS A 240 -3.61 -15.33 -14.30
C LYS A 240 -4.23 -13.93 -14.50
N THR A 241 -3.70 -12.89 -13.85
CA THR A 241 -4.17 -11.50 -14.05
C THR A 241 -3.88 -10.98 -15.45
N THR A 242 -2.73 -11.33 -16.05
CA THR A 242 -2.40 -10.95 -17.43
C THR A 242 -3.35 -11.62 -18.44
N LEU A 243 -3.74 -12.88 -18.21
CA LEU A 243 -4.73 -13.59 -19.03
C LEU A 243 -6.14 -13.01 -18.88
N GLN A 244 -6.55 -12.69 -17.65
CA GLN A 244 -7.84 -12.06 -17.35
C GLN A 244 -7.96 -10.69 -18.06
N GLN A 245 -6.93 -9.85 -17.93
CA GLN A 245 -6.90 -8.51 -18.53
C GLN A 245 -6.94 -8.55 -20.06
N LYS A 246 -6.30 -9.56 -20.68
CA LYS A 246 -6.37 -9.82 -22.13
C LYS A 246 -7.77 -10.27 -22.57
N SER A 247 -8.47 -11.06 -21.75
CA SER A 247 -9.85 -11.48 -22.01
C SER A 247 -10.86 -10.34 -21.89
N ASP A 248 -10.68 -9.44 -20.91
CA ASP A 248 -11.54 -8.28 -20.71
C ASP A 248 -11.36 -7.22 -21.81
N LEU A 249 -10.14 -7.03 -22.30
CA LEU A 249 -9.84 -6.21 -23.48
C LEU A 249 -10.52 -6.77 -24.75
N LEU A 250 -10.44 -8.09 -24.98
CA LEU A 250 -11.10 -8.74 -26.11
C LEU A 250 -12.62 -8.61 -26.04
N ASN A 251 -13.20 -8.72 -24.84
CA ASN A 251 -14.65 -8.63 -24.62
C ASN A 251 -15.15 -7.18 -24.78
N LYS A 252 -14.38 -6.19 -24.31
CA LYS A 252 -14.65 -4.77 -24.52
C LYS A 252 -14.58 -4.39 -26.01
N GLN A 253 -13.60 -4.94 -26.74
CA GLN A 253 -13.49 -4.76 -28.19
C GLN A 253 -14.69 -5.37 -28.94
N LYS A 254 -15.15 -6.57 -28.57
CA LYS A 254 -16.37 -7.20 -29.14
C LYS A 254 -17.64 -6.38 -28.86
N ARG A 255 -17.80 -5.84 -27.64
CA ARG A 255 -18.93 -4.96 -27.30
C ARG A 255 -18.92 -3.66 -28.10
N CYS A 256 -17.76 -3.06 -28.32
CA CYS A 256 -17.63 -1.86 -29.16
C CYS A 256 -18.01 -2.16 -30.61
N LEU A 257 -17.54 -3.27 -31.18
CA LEU A 257 -17.88 -3.69 -32.55
C LEU A 257 -19.38 -3.95 -32.75
N ALA A 258 -20.04 -4.58 -31.78
CA ALA A 258 -21.50 -4.78 -31.82
C ALA A 258 -22.27 -3.44 -31.80
N SER A 259 -21.82 -2.48 -30.98
CA SER A 259 -22.40 -1.13 -30.91
C SER A 259 -22.23 -0.36 -32.22
N THR A 260 -21.07 -0.43 -32.87
CA THR A 260 -20.85 0.20 -34.19
C THR A 260 -21.71 -0.45 -35.27
N SER A 261 -21.82 -1.78 -35.28
CA SER A 261 -22.63 -2.50 -36.26
C SER A 261 -24.12 -2.18 -36.11
N PHE A 262 -24.63 -2.10 -34.87
CA PHE A 262 -26.01 -1.69 -34.59
C PHE A 262 -26.29 -0.26 -35.06
N ARG A 263 -25.42 0.71 -34.73
CA ARG A 263 -25.55 2.11 -35.20
C ARG A 263 -25.53 2.22 -36.72
N ASN A 264 -24.67 1.46 -37.39
CA ASN A 264 -24.62 1.40 -38.85
C ASN A 264 -25.87 0.72 -39.46
N GLY A 265 -26.45 -0.25 -38.76
CA GLY A 265 -27.74 -0.86 -39.11
C GLY A 265 -28.88 0.17 -39.12
N ILE A 266 -29.04 0.91 -38.02
CA ILE A 266 -30.04 1.98 -37.90
C ILE A 266 -29.84 3.05 -38.98
N LYS A 267 -28.60 3.48 -39.22
CA LYS A 267 -28.28 4.48 -40.26
C LYS A 267 -28.69 4.00 -41.65
N ARG A 268 -28.39 2.74 -42.01
CA ARG A 268 -28.79 2.15 -43.30
C ARG A 268 -30.31 2.04 -43.43
N GLN A 269 -31.00 1.68 -42.36
CA GLN A 269 -32.46 1.60 -42.37
C GLN A 269 -33.11 2.98 -42.57
N ASN A 270 -32.59 4.02 -41.90
CA ASN A 270 -33.10 5.38 -42.06
C ASN A 270 -32.85 5.92 -43.48
N ILE A 271 -31.70 5.62 -44.08
CA ILE A 271 -31.41 5.98 -45.49
C ILE A 271 -32.40 5.30 -46.45
N ARG A 272 -32.71 4.01 -46.24
CA ARG A 272 -33.70 3.30 -47.06
C ARG A 272 -35.09 3.94 -46.96
N LYS A 273 -35.54 4.25 -45.74
CA LYS A 273 -36.82 4.94 -45.51
C LYS A 273 -36.85 6.33 -46.16
N LEU A 274 -35.73 7.06 -46.13
CA LEU A 274 -35.63 8.36 -46.79
C LEU A 274 -35.77 8.23 -48.31
N HIS A 275 -35.08 7.27 -48.93
CA HIS A 275 -35.22 7.02 -50.36
C HIS A 275 -36.61 6.54 -50.75
N GLU A 276 -37.27 5.72 -49.93
CA GLU A 276 -38.67 5.33 -50.15
C GLU A 276 -39.60 6.54 -50.12
N HIS A 277 -39.47 7.43 -49.14
CA HIS A 277 -40.25 8.66 -49.09
C HIS A 277 -40.00 9.58 -50.29
N GLN A 278 -38.73 9.75 -50.68
CA GLN A 278 -38.39 10.54 -51.88
C GLN A 278 -38.97 9.92 -53.16
N ARG A 279 -38.99 8.59 -53.27
CA ARG A 279 -39.56 7.88 -54.42
C ARG A 279 -41.09 8.00 -54.47
N LEU A 280 -41.75 7.97 -53.32
CA LEU A 280 -43.20 8.16 -53.22
C LEU A 280 -43.60 9.60 -53.56
N LEU A 281 -42.79 10.60 -53.21
CA LEU A 281 -43.01 11.99 -53.61
C LEU A 281 -42.87 12.19 -55.12
N LEU A 282 -41.89 11.54 -55.77
CA LEU A 282 -41.72 11.59 -57.23
C LEU A 282 -42.88 10.93 -57.99
N ILE A 283 -43.42 9.81 -57.48
CA ILE A 283 -44.60 9.16 -58.09
C ILE A 283 -45.87 10.00 -57.91
N SER A 284 -45.95 10.83 -56.87
CA SER A 284 -47.06 11.77 -56.67
C SER A 284 -47.01 12.98 -57.62
N GLU A 285 -45.84 13.30 -58.19
CA GLU A 285 -45.66 14.42 -59.14
C GLU A 285 -45.85 13.99 -60.61
N ASP A 286 -45.57 12.73 -60.96
CA ASP A 286 -45.83 12.18 -62.31
C ASP A 286 -47.30 11.72 -62.54
N GLY A 287 -48.15 11.84 -61.51
CA GLY A 287 -49.58 11.50 -61.54
C GLY A 287 -50.53 12.66 -61.85
N ILE A 288 -50.04 13.77 -62.42
CA ILE A 288 -50.86 14.88 -62.91
C ILE A 288 -50.56 15.10 -64.40
N GLN A 289 -51.16 14.28 -65.25
CA GLN A 289 -51.52 14.66 -66.62
C GLN A 289 -52.98 14.25 -66.85
N ILE A 290 -53.74 15.19 -67.43
CA ILE A 290 -55.15 15.13 -67.82
C ILE A 290 -55.43 13.90 -68.67
#